data_AF-A0A535ZGM3-F1
#
_entry.id   AF-A0A535ZGM3-F1
#
_cell.length_a   1.000
_cell.length_b   1.000
_cell.length_c   1.000
_cell.angle_alpha   90.00
_cell.angle_beta   90.00
_cell.angle_gamma   90.00
#
_symmetry.space_group_name_H-M   'P 1'
#
loop_
_entity.id
_entity.type
_entity.pdbx_description
1 polymer ?
#
loop_
_entity_poly.entity_id
_entity_poly.type
_entity_poly.pdbx_seq_one_letter_code
_entity_poly.pdbx_strand_id
1 'polypeptide(L)'
;MEVTVAEDIEGVAALLHEAAQTHHIVYRIVDGKDPDWASWYAEWLITLSELPQLLARKPVRSELISMLVTLDREFNDRKVAEAWERFYAGRLLETFGAVPA
;
A
#
# COMPACT_ATOMS: atom_id res chain seq x y z
N MET A 1 -11.48 0.30 -20.44
CA MET A 1 -10.51 -0.35 -19.53
C MET A 1 -9.54 0.63 -18.88
N GLU A 2 -9.20 1.78 -19.48
CA GLU A 2 -8.30 2.76 -18.82
C GLU A 2 -8.93 3.46 -17.60
N VAL A 3 -10.25 3.68 -17.60
CA VAL A 3 -10.95 4.35 -16.50
C VAL A 3 -10.91 3.54 -15.20
N THR A 4 -11.03 2.21 -15.28
CA THR A 4 -11.07 1.34 -14.10
C THR A 4 -9.70 1.26 -13.41
N VAL A 5 -8.61 1.19 -14.16
CA VAL A 5 -7.25 1.11 -13.58
C VAL A 5 -6.89 2.41 -12.86
N ALA A 6 -7.23 3.58 -13.42
CA ALA A 6 -6.99 4.84 -12.76
C ALA A 6 -7.84 5.00 -11.49
N GLU A 7 -9.10 4.57 -11.51
CA GLU A 7 -9.99 4.55 -10.34
C GLU A 7 -9.49 3.58 -9.25
N ASP A 8 -9.02 2.39 -9.63
CA ASP A 8 -8.44 1.41 -8.71
C ASP A 8 -7.16 1.94 -8.06
N ILE A 9 -6.30 2.65 -8.81
CA ILE A 9 -5.10 3.30 -8.27
C ILE A 9 -5.49 4.33 -7.20
N GLU A 10 -6.48 5.18 -7.45
CA GLU A 10 -6.92 6.18 -6.47
C GLU A 10 -7.56 5.51 -5.24
N GLY A 11 -8.32 4.43 -5.44
CA GLY A 11 -8.89 3.64 -4.36
C GLY A 11 -7.81 3.07 -3.44
N VAL A 12 -6.80 2.41 -4.00
CA VAL A 12 -5.68 1.86 -3.21
C VAL A 12 -4.84 2.97 -2.59
N ALA A 13 -4.61 4.08 -3.28
CA ALA A 13 -3.89 5.23 -2.73
C ALA A 13 -4.61 5.84 -1.52
N ALA A 14 -5.94 5.95 -1.57
CA ALA A 14 -6.73 6.41 -0.44
C ALA A 14 -6.60 5.48 0.78
N LEU A 15 -6.63 4.16 0.59
CA LEU A 15 -6.43 3.18 1.67
C LEU A 15 -5.03 3.28 2.28
N LEU A 16 -4.00 3.49 1.46
CA LEU A 16 -2.63 3.71 1.94
C LEU A 16 -2.52 4.98 2.77
N HIS A 17 -3.17 6.07 2.34
CA HIS A 17 -3.23 7.30 3.10
C HIS A 17 -3.92 7.11 4.46
N GLU A 18 -5.06 6.42 4.48
CA GLU A 18 -5.79 6.12 5.70
C GLU A 18 -4.94 5.27 6.66
N ALA A 19 -4.31 4.21 6.17
CA ALA A 19 -3.38 3.39 6.94
C ALA A 19 -2.29 4.26 7.59
N ALA A 20 -1.71 5.20 6.85
CA ALA A 20 -0.69 6.11 7.38
C ALA A 20 -1.23 7.00 8.50
N GLN A 21 -2.41 7.59 8.32
CA GLN A 21 -3.04 8.43 9.34
C GLN A 21 -3.34 7.62 10.61
N THR A 22 -3.97 6.45 10.46
CA THR A 22 -4.29 5.56 11.58
C THR A 22 -3.03 5.11 12.30
N HIS A 23 -2.00 4.72 11.55
CA HIS A 23 -0.71 4.33 12.09
C HIS A 23 -0.08 5.47 12.92
N HIS A 24 0.01 6.68 12.37
CA HIS A 24 0.54 7.84 13.10
C HIS A 24 -0.25 8.19 14.37
N ILE A 25 -1.56 7.99 14.38
CA ILE A 25 -2.38 8.20 15.57
C ILE A 25 -2.02 7.19 16.67
N VAL A 26 -1.89 5.91 16.31
CA VAL A 26 -1.55 4.82 17.24
C VAL A 26 -0.10 4.95 17.73
N TYR A 27 0.82 5.37 16.85
CA TYR A 27 2.26 5.40 17.09
C TYR A 27 2.82 6.81 17.33
N ARG A 28 2.01 7.74 17.87
CA ARG A 28 2.38 9.15 18.10
C ARG A 28 3.67 9.40 18.93
N ILE A 29 4.24 8.36 19.55
CA ILE A 29 5.34 8.44 20.53
C ILE A 29 6.66 7.89 19.97
N VAL A 30 6.68 7.24 18.79
CA VAL A 30 7.94 6.79 18.18
C VAL A 30 8.62 7.95 17.49
N ASP A 31 9.80 8.32 17.99
CA ASP A 31 10.71 9.37 17.50
C ASP A 31 11.27 9.03 16.10
N GLY A 32 10.39 8.96 15.10
CA GLY A 32 10.68 8.70 13.70
C GLY A 32 11.13 7.28 13.35
N LYS A 33 11.34 6.39 14.33
CA LYS A 33 11.73 4.99 14.10
C LYS A 33 10.60 4.05 14.47
N ASP A 34 9.93 3.56 13.44
CA ASP A 34 9.09 2.38 13.53
C ASP A 34 9.65 1.29 12.60
N PRO A 35 10.42 0.32 13.11
CA PRO A 35 10.94 -0.77 12.29
C PRO A 35 9.85 -1.75 11.82
N ASP A 36 8.65 -1.71 12.43
CA ASP A 36 7.57 -2.66 12.19
C ASP A 36 6.44 -2.09 11.31
N TRP A 37 6.61 -0.87 10.78
CA TRP A 37 5.59 -0.14 10.01
C TRP A 37 4.94 -0.99 8.92
N ALA A 38 5.75 -1.74 8.15
CA ALA A 38 5.28 -2.55 7.04
C ALA A 38 4.42 -3.73 7.51
N SER A 39 4.73 -4.31 8.68
CA SER A 39 3.93 -5.38 9.28
C SER A 39 2.59 -4.87 9.77
N TRP A 40 2.55 -3.65 10.31
CA TRP A 40 1.31 -2.99 10.72
C TRP A 40 0.45 -2.65 9.51
N TYR A 41 1.03 -2.01 8.49
CA TYR A 41 0.33 -1.66 7.24
C TYR A 41 -0.25 -2.90 6.58
N ALA A 42 0.55 -3.96 6.43
CA ALA A 42 0.08 -5.17 5.78
C ALA A 42 -1.07 -5.82 6.56
N GLU A 43 -1.04 -5.80 7.89
CA GLU A 43 -2.16 -6.30 8.69
C GLU A 43 -3.41 -5.44 8.46
N TRP A 44 -3.29 -4.13 8.64
CA TRP A 44 -4.42 -3.20 8.49
C TRP A 44 -5.03 -3.27 7.08
N LEU A 45 -4.21 -3.24 6.04
CA LEU A 45 -4.66 -3.30 4.65
C LEU A 45 -5.39 -4.63 4.36
N ILE A 46 -4.88 -5.76 4.88
CA ILE A 46 -5.45 -7.08 4.59
C ILE A 46 -6.71 -7.37 5.40
N THR A 47 -6.82 -6.86 6.62
CA THR A 47 -7.87 -7.28 7.57
C THR A 47 -8.87 -6.18 7.95
N LEU A 48 -8.51 -4.91 7.77
CA LEU A 48 -9.29 -3.75 8.20
C LEU A 48 -9.61 -2.75 7.07
N SER A 49 -9.31 -3.10 5.81
CA SER A 49 -9.55 -2.25 4.65
C SER A 49 -10.16 -3.02 3.47
N GLU A 50 -10.60 -2.28 2.46
CA GLU A 50 -11.17 -2.78 1.21
C GLU A 50 -10.12 -3.25 0.19
N LEU A 51 -8.82 -3.26 0.54
CA LEU A 51 -7.76 -3.65 -0.38
C LEU A 51 -7.99 -5.04 -1.00
N PRO A 52 -8.40 -6.10 -0.27
CA PRO A 52 -8.64 -7.41 -0.87
C PRO A 52 -9.74 -7.41 -1.95
N GLN A 53 -10.73 -6.52 -1.82
CA GLN A 53 -11.82 -6.35 -2.78
C GLN A 53 -11.30 -5.65 -4.04
N LEU A 54 -10.52 -4.57 -3.89
CA LEU A 54 -9.91 -3.85 -5.01
C LEU A 54 -8.93 -4.73 -5.79
N LEU A 55 -8.20 -5.61 -5.11
CA LEU A 55 -7.28 -6.56 -5.75
C LEU A 55 -7.98 -7.81 -6.31
N ALA A 56 -9.28 -8.00 -6.03
CA ALA A 56 -10.01 -9.25 -6.28
C ALA A 56 -9.33 -10.51 -5.69
N ARG A 57 -8.43 -10.33 -4.72
CA ARG A 57 -7.74 -11.40 -3.99
C ARG A 57 -7.26 -10.88 -2.64
N LYS A 58 -7.12 -11.77 -1.66
CA LYS A 58 -6.44 -11.46 -0.40
C LYS A 58 -4.94 -11.77 -0.55
N PRO A 59 -4.03 -10.77 -0.53
CA PRO A 59 -2.59 -11.03 -0.59
C PRO A 59 -2.11 -11.87 0.60
N VAL A 60 -1.04 -12.63 0.41
CA VAL A 60 -0.34 -13.26 1.53
C VAL A 60 0.36 -12.18 2.34
N ARG A 61 0.18 -12.19 3.67
CA ARG A 61 0.71 -11.12 4.55
C ARG A 61 2.22 -10.91 4.40
N SER A 62 3.02 -11.97 4.40
CA SER A 62 4.48 -11.86 4.25
C SER A 62 4.90 -11.31 2.88
N GLU A 63 4.14 -11.63 1.83
CA GLU A 63 4.36 -11.10 0.48
C GLU A 63 4.10 -9.59 0.43
N LEU A 64 2.97 -9.15 1.00
CA LEU A 64 2.65 -7.72 1.09
C LEU A 64 3.66 -6.94 1.93
N ILE A 65 4.11 -7.48 3.07
CA ILE A 65 5.17 -6.86 3.89
C ILE A 65 6.43 -6.67 3.08
N SER A 66 6.90 -7.72 2.40
CA SER A 66 8.10 -7.65 1.56
C SER A 66 7.96 -6.62 0.45
N MET A 67 6.77 -6.53 -0.16
CA MET A 67 6.48 -5.56 -1.21
C MET A 67 6.52 -4.13 -0.69
N LEU A 68 5.87 -3.84 0.44
CA LEU A 68 5.88 -2.49 1.05
C LEU A 68 7.29 -2.02 1.37
N VAL A 69 8.13 -2.87 1.96
CA VAL A 69 9.55 -2.55 2.24
C VAL A 69 10.34 -2.31 0.95
N THR A 70 10.04 -3.04 -0.12
CA THR A 70 10.70 -2.85 -1.42
C THR A 70 10.30 -1.51 -2.05
N LEU A 71 9.01 -1.17 -2.00
CA LEU A 71 8.48 0.09 -2.52
C LEU A 71 9.04 1.31 -1.79
N ASP A 72 9.18 1.24 -0.47
CA ASP A 72 9.79 2.31 0.32
C ASP A 72 11.24 2.57 -0.07
N ARG A 73 12.02 1.52 -0.31
CA ARG A 73 13.38 1.67 -0.84
C ARG A 73 13.37 2.29 -2.24
N GLU A 74 12.55 1.75 -3.16
CA GLU A 74 12.45 2.27 -4.53
C GLU A 74 12.06 3.75 -4.57
N PHE A 75 11.08 4.15 -3.77
CA PHE A 75 10.56 5.51 -3.74
C PHE A 75 11.62 6.50 -3.23
N ASN A 76 12.28 6.16 -2.12
CA ASN A 76 13.32 6.99 -1.50
C ASN A 76 14.60 7.04 -2.36
N ASP A 77 14.96 5.94 -3.03
CA ASP A 77 16.16 5.88 -3.87
C ASP A 77 15.99 6.66 -5.19
N ARG A 78 14.80 6.60 -5.79
CA ARG A 78 14.56 7.17 -7.13
C ARG A 78 14.12 8.63 -7.13
N LYS A 79 13.94 9.27 -5.96
CA LYS A 79 13.38 10.63 -5.82
C LYS A 79 12.14 10.81 -6.68
N VAL A 80 11.20 9.89 -6.55
CA VAL A 80 9.96 9.89 -7.32
C VAL A 80 9.19 11.18 -7.05
N ALA A 81 8.71 11.85 -8.11
CA ALA A 81 7.97 13.11 -8.01
C ALA A 81 6.47 12.92 -7.73
N GLU A 82 5.96 11.71 -7.96
CA GLU A 82 4.60 11.30 -7.64
C GLU A 82 4.41 11.14 -6.11
N ALA A 83 3.17 11.28 -5.63
CA ALA A 83 2.83 10.96 -4.25
C ALA A 83 3.10 9.48 -3.97
N TRP A 84 3.68 9.16 -2.80
CA TRP A 84 4.07 7.80 -2.46
C TRP A 84 2.86 6.85 -2.46
N GLU A 85 1.68 7.32 -2.04
CA GLU A 85 0.45 6.53 -2.01
C GLU A 85 0.12 6.02 -3.40
N ARG A 86 0.20 6.90 -4.40
CA ARG A 86 -0.14 6.58 -5.78
C ARG A 86 0.92 5.71 -6.43
N PHE A 87 2.20 5.98 -6.16
CA PHE A 87 3.29 5.12 -6.61
C PHE A 87 3.13 3.68 -6.08
N TYR A 88 2.80 3.53 -4.79
CA TYR A 88 2.63 2.20 -4.17
C TYR A 88 1.39 1.51 -4.72
N ALA A 89 0.28 2.24 -4.84
CA ALA A 89 -0.98 1.73 -5.38
C ALA A 89 -0.81 1.11 -6.77
N GLY A 90 -0.13 1.80 -7.69
CA GLY A 90 0.15 1.29 -9.02
C GLY A 90 0.90 -0.04 -8.99
N ARG A 91 1.97 -0.13 -8.19
CA ARG A 91 2.79 -1.34 -8.08
C ARG A 91 2.05 -2.49 -7.39
N LEU A 92 1.23 -2.20 -6.40
CA LEU A 92 0.39 -3.20 -5.73
C LEU A 92 -0.64 -3.79 -6.70
N LEU A 93 -1.28 -2.95 -7.52
CA LEU A 93 -2.20 -3.41 -8.56
C LEU A 93 -1.49 -4.20 -9.67
N GLU A 94 -0.31 -3.76 -10.10
CA GLU A 94 0.53 -4.51 -11.06
C GLU A 94 0.92 -5.90 -10.54
N THR A 95 1.23 -6.00 -9.24
CA THR A 95 1.77 -7.24 -8.65
C THR A 95 0.67 -8.19 -8.18
N PHE A 96 -0.44 -7.65 -7.66
CA PHE A 96 -1.48 -8.41 -6.98
C PHE A 96 -2.86 -8.33 -7.62
N GLY A 97 -3.08 -7.39 -8.54
CA GLY A 97 -4.32 -7.31 -9.30
C GLY A 97 -4.53 -8.54 -10.16
N ALA A 98 -5.79 -8.84 -10.46
CA ALA A 98 -6.10 -9.89 -11.41
C ALA A 98 -5.58 -9.51 -12.81
N VAL A 99 -4.82 -10.40 -13.45
CA VAL A 99 -4.57 -10.29 -14.88
C VAL A 99 -5.90 -10.48 -15.60
N PRO A 100 -6.38 -9.55 -16.45
CA PRO A 100 -7.54 -9.81 -17.26
C PRO A 100 -7.23 -11.00 -18.19
N ALA A 101 -8.04 -12.05 -18.08
CA ALA A 101 -7.94 -13.26 -18.91
C ALA A 101 -8.26 -12.98 -20.38
#